data_AF-A0A971YBZ6-F1
#
_entry.id   AF-A0A971YBZ6-F1
#
_cell.length_a   1.000
_cell.length_b   1.000
_cell.length_c   1.000
_cell.angle_alpha   90.00
_cell.angle_beta   90.00
_cell.angle_gamma   90.00
#
_symmetry.space_group_name_H-M   'P 1'
#
loop_
_entity.id
_entity.type
_entity.pdbx_description
1 polymer ?
#
loop_
_entity_poly.entity_id
_entity_poly.type
_entity_poly.pdbx_seq_one_letter_code
_entity_poly.pdbx_strand_id
1 'polypeptide(L)'
;MIGVIVVTHGQYGKYLLDAAQIILGPQEQHAHIAVEGNIDMAELIAQLKATVKQLDTGDGVVILTDMFGGTPSNISLSLLQPDKVDVLTGINLPMLLRIFGMRTISLSQLM
;
A
#
# COMPACT_ATOMS: atom_id res chain seq x y z
N MET A 1 -14.61 0.05 0.10
CA MET A 1 -13.70 -1.02 0.57
C MET A 1 -12.34 -0.37 0.81
N ILE A 2 -11.59 -0.80 1.83
CA ILE A 2 -10.25 -0.24 2.09
C ILE A 2 -9.34 -0.45 0.86
N GLY A 3 -8.77 0.65 0.35
CA GLY A 3 -7.78 0.62 -0.74
C GLY A 3 -6.42 0.14 -0.24
N VAL A 4 -5.67 -0.63 -1.04
CA VAL A 4 -4.34 -1.14 -0.66
C VAL A 4 -3.28 -0.62 -1.62
N ILE A 5 -2.29 0.12 -1.13
CA ILE A 5 -1.14 0.54 -1.95
C ILE A 5 0.10 -0.15 -1.40
N VAL A 6 0.81 -0.89 -2.24
CA VAL A 6 2.10 -1.47 -1.89
C VAL A 6 3.21 -0.60 -2.45
N VAL A 7 4.00 0.04 -1.59
CA VAL A 7 5.15 0.88 -1.97
C VAL A 7 6.42 0.21 -1.49
N THR A 8 7.28 -0.21 -2.41
CA THR A 8 8.47 -1.04 -2.06
C THR A 8 9.63 -0.71 -2.97
N HIS A 9 10.85 -1.07 -2.59
CA HIS A 9 11.97 -1.03 -3.52
C HIS A 9 11.79 -2.05 -4.65
N GLY A 10 12.00 -1.59 -5.89
CA GLY A 10 11.85 -2.41 -7.08
C GLY A 10 10.49 -3.13 -7.15
N GLN A 11 10.50 -4.38 -7.61
CA GLN A 11 9.29 -5.16 -7.89
C GLN A 11 8.86 -6.08 -6.74
N TYR A 12 9.43 -5.93 -5.54
CA TYR A 12 9.11 -6.79 -4.40
C TYR A 12 7.60 -6.81 -4.09
N GLY A 13 7.00 -5.63 -3.97
CA GLY A 13 5.57 -5.47 -3.72
C GLY A 13 4.68 -6.04 -4.83
N LYS A 14 5.10 -5.90 -6.09
CA LYS A 14 4.40 -6.51 -7.22
C LYS A 14 4.33 -8.02 -7.08
N TYR A 15 5.46 -8.68 -6.81
CA TYR A 15 5.48 -10.14 -6.70
C TYR A 15 4.73 -10.65 -5.46
N LEU A 16 4.69 -9.87 -4.36
CA LEU A 16 3.81 -10.17 -3.23
C LEU A 16 2.32 -10.11 -3.61
N LEU A 17 1.91 -9.08 -4.36
CA LEU A 17 0.53 -8.96 -4.85
C LEU A 17 0.17 -10.08 -5.83
N ASP A 18 1.08 -10.43 -6.73
CA ASP A 18 0.89 -11.55 -7.67
C ASP A 18 0.70 -12.87 -6.89
N ALA A 19 1.55 -13.14 -5.90
CA ALA A 19 1.43 -14.33 -5.05
C ALA A 19 0.11 -14.34 -4.24
N ALA A 20 -0.32 -13.20 -3.70
CA ALA A 20 -1.59 -13.10 -2.99
C ALA A 20 -2.78 -13.40 -3.90
N GLN A 21 -2.75 -12.91 -5.15
CA GLN A 21 -3.80 -13.18 -6.14
C GLN A 21 -3.83 -14.63 -6.63
N ILE A 22 -2.70 -15.33 -6.66
CA ILE A 22 -2.68 -16.78 -6.93
C ILE A 22 -3.44 -17.54 -5.85
N ILE A 23 -3.33 -17.10 -4.59
CA ILE A 23 -3.93 -17.76 -3.43
C ILE A 23 -5.42 -17.40 -3.27
N LEU A 24 -5.75 -16.10 -3.38
CA LEU A 24 -7.08 -15.56 -3.10
C LEU A 24 -7.95 -15.37 -4.35
N GLY A 25 -7.38 -15.59 -5.54
CA GLY A 25 -7.96 -15.12 -6.80
C GLY A 25 -7.74 -13.62 -7.04
N PRO A 26 -8.20 -13.11 -8.20
CA PRO A 26 -8.05 -11.70 -8.57
C PRO A 26 -8.55 -10.77 -7.47
N GLN A 27 -7.80 -9.72 -7.19
CA GLN A 27 -8.16 -8.70 -6.19
C GLN A 27 -8.34 -7.35 -6.87
N GLU A 28 -9.32 -6.57 -6.41
CA GLU A 28 -9.56 -5.20 -6.86
C GLU A 28 -9.05 -4.19 -5.82
N GLN A 29 -9.09 -2.89 -6.15
CA GLN A 29 -8.75 -1.78 -5.24
C GLN A 29 -7.36 -1.92 -4.61
N HIS A 30 -6.38 -2.32 -5.41
CA HIS A 30 -4.99 -2.28 -5.00
C HIS A 30 -4.09 -1.70 -6.09
N ALA A 31 -2.94 -1.19 -5.67
CA ALA A 31 -1.90 -0.71 -6.57
C ALA A 31 -0.51 -1.07 -6.02
N HIS A 32 0.48 -1.07 -6.89
CA HIS A 32 1.89 -1.13 -6.53
C HIS A 32 2.62 0.08 -7.09
N ILE A 33 3.52 0.62 -6.28
CA ILE A 33 4.46 1.68 -6.67
C ILE A 33 5.87 1.16 -6.35
N ALA A 34 6.67 1.02 -7.40
CA ALA A 34 8.08 0.68 -7.27
C ALA A 34 8.91 1.93 -7.00
N VAL A 35 9.78 1.86 -5.99
CA VAL A 35 10.82 2.88 -5.77
C VAL A 35 12.11 2.39 -6.41
N GLU A 36 12.53 3.10 -7.45
CA GLU A 36 13.75 2.83 -8.21
C GLU A 36 14.81 3.90 -7.93
N GLY A 37 16.09 3.56 -8.08
CA GLY A 37 17.21 4.41 -7.63
C GLY A 37 17.34 5.77 -8.32
N ASN A 38 16.72 5.96 -9.49
CA ASN A 38 16.83 7.18 -10.29
C ASN A 38 15.54 7.99 -10.36
N ILE A 39 14.53 7.67 -9.54
CA ILE A 39 13.23 8.33 -9.61
C ILE A 39 13.24 9.71 -8.94
N ASP A 40 12.57 10.69 -9.55
CA ASP A 40 12.37 12.00 -8.92
C ASP A 40 11.40 11.86 -7.73
N MET A 41 11.82 12.36 -6.56
CA MET A 41 11.02 12.27 -5.34
C MET A 41 9.70 13.04 -5.44
N ALA A 42 9.67 14.17 -6.14
CA ALA A 42 8.46 14.96 -6.33
C ALA A 42 7.46 14.20 -7.22
N GLU A 43 7.94 13.55 -8.28
CA GLU A 43 7.10 12.70 -9.13
C GLU A 43 6.55 11.50 -8.37
N LEU A 44 7.39 10.83 -7.58
CA LEU A 44 6.99 9.67 -6.77
C LEU A 44 5.93 10.05 -5.72
N ILE A 45 6.09 11.18 -5.03
CA ILE A 45 5.09 11.70 -4.09
C ILE A 45 3.79 12.07 -4.81
N ALA A 46 3.89 12.71 -5.99
CA ALA A 46 2.70 13.06 -6.78
C ALA A 46 1.95 11.81 -7.25
N GLN A 47 2.66 10.78 -7.69
CA GLN A 47 2.11 9.48 -8.05
C GLN A 47 1.39 8.85 -6.87
N LEU A 48 2.06 8.76 -5.71
CA LEU A 48 1.48 8.18 -4.50
C LEU A 48 0.20 8.92 -4.07
N LYS A 49 0.20 10.26 -4.08
CA LYS A 49 -1.00 11.07 -3.77
C LYS A 49 -2.14 10.80 -4.76
N ALA A 50 -1.84 10.70 -6.05
CA ALA A 50 -2.84 10.39 -7.07
C ALA A 50 -3.43 8.99 -6.85
N THR A 51 -2.60 7.99 -6.54
CA THR A 51 -3.03 6.63 -6.26
C THR A 51 -3.88 6.54 -4.98
N VAL A 52 -3.51 7.24 -3.91
CA VAL A 52 -4.35 7.35 -2.70
C VAL A 52 -5.72 7.91 -3.04
N LYS A 53 -5.78 9.02 -3.79
CA LYS A 53 -7.05 9.61 -4.20
C LYS A 53 -7.90 8.68 -5.08
N GLN A 54 -7.25 7.87 -5.92
CA GLN A 54 -7.94 6.92 -6.79
C GLN A 54 -8.54 5.73 -6.01
N LEU A 55 -7.85 5.26 -4.96
CA LEU A 55 -8.25 4.08 -4.19
C LEU A 55 -9.06 4.41 -2.93
N ASP A 56 -9.08 5.66 -2.49
CA ASP A 56 -9.97 6.10 -1.43
C ASP A 56 -11.41 6.18 -1.95
N THR A 57 -12.18 5.12 -1.71
CA THR A 57 -13.61 5.04 -2.05
C THR A 57 -14.53 5.35 -0.87
N GLY A 58 -13.99 5.91 0.22
CA GLY A 58 -14.74 6.31 1.42
C GLY A 58 -14.40 5.50 2.68
N ASP A 59 -13.74 4.35 2.54
CA ASP A 59 -13.29 3.51 3.66
C ASP A 59 -11.80 3.69 3.99
N GLY A 60 -11.12 4.65 3.34
CA GLY A 60 -9.70 4.91 3.52
C GLY A 60 -8.77 3.98 2.75
N VAL A 61 -7.47 4.19 2.95
CA VAL A 61 -6.38 3.51 2.24
C VAL A 61 -5.31 3.07 3.24
N VAL A 62 -4.82 1.84 3.08
CA VAL A 62 -3.63 1.36 3.77
C VAL A 62 -2.44 1.32 2.80
N ILE A 63 -1.34 1.96 3.19
CA ILE A 63 -0.08 1.95 2.46
C ILE A 63 0.86 0.95 3.13
N LEU A 64 1.30 -0.03 2.35
CA LEU A 64 2.10 -1.17 2.77
C LEU A 64 3.52 -1.03 2.24
N THR A 65 4.52 -1.06 3.11
CA THR A 65 5.92 -0.88 2.74
C THR A 65 6.81 -2.02 3.17
N ASP A 66 7.93 -2.20 2.46
CA ASP A 66 8.88 -3.28 2.66
C ASP A 66 9.67 -3.15 3.98
N MET A 67 10.19 -1.95 4.27
CA MET A 67 11.07 -1.72 5.40
C MET A 67 10.92 -0.31 5.95
N PHE A 68 10.96 -0.19 7.28
CA PHE A 68 11.01 1.11 7.96
C PHE A 68 12.35 1.83 7.71
N GLY A 69 12.29 3.16 7.52
CA GLY A 69 13.45 4.03 7.32
C GLY A 69 13.94 4.14 5.87
N GLY A 70 13.37 3.37 4.94
CA GLY A 70 13.63 3.50 3.51
C GLY A 70 12.76 4.57 2.84
N THR A 71 13.12 4.96 1.61
CA THR A 71 12.33 5.89 0.78
C THR A 71 10.85 5.51 0.70
N PRO A 72 10.46 4.23 0.46
CA PRO A 72 9.06 3.82 0.45
C PRO A 72 8.31 4.22 1.74
N SER A 73 8.90 3.94 2.91
CA SER A 73 8.29 4.28 4.20
C SER A 73 8.24 5.78 4.44
N ASN A 74 9.32 6.52 4.13
CA ASN A 74 9.41 7.95 4.42
C ASN A 74 8.37 8.76 3.62
N ILE A 75 8.21 8.46 2.32
CA ILE A 75 7.19 9.15 1.51
C ILE A 75 5.79 8.76 1.97
N SER A 76 5.57 7.50 2.33
CA SER A 76 4.24 7.01 2.76
C SER A 76 3.81 7.67 4.06
N LEU A 77 4.73 7.80 5.03
CA LEU A 77 4.49 8.48 6.30
C LEU A 77 4.13 9.96 6.11
N SER A 78 4.62 10.63 5.06
CA SER A 78 4.25 12.01 4.78
C SER A 78 2.78 12.20 4.33
N LEU A 79 2.10 11.11 3.97
CA LEU A 79 0.67 11.09 3.65
C LEU A 79 -0.20 10.53 4.79
N LEU A 80 0.40 10.14 5.92
CA LEU A 80 -0.34 9.58 7.05
C LEU A 80 -1.43 10.56 7.51
N GLN A 81 -2.65 10.07 7.54
CA GLN A 81 -3.81 10.83 7.97
C GLN A 81 -4.73 9.91 8.77
N PRO A 82 -4.90 10.15 10.09
CA PRO A 82 -5.77 9.31 10.92
C PRO A 82 -7.14 9.09 10.30
N ASP A 83 -7.62 7.85 10.39
CA ASP A 83 -8.91 7.38 9.86
C ASP A 83 -9.09 7.50 8.33
N LYS A 84 -8.03 7.85 7.58
CA LYS A 84 -8.08 7.93 6.10
C LYS A 84 -6.92 7.24 5.40
N VAL A 85 -5.70 7.43 5.90
CA VAL A 85 -4.47 6.88 5.31
C VAL A 85 -3.59 6.37 6.44
N ASP A 86 -3.48 5.05 6.52
CA ASP A 86 -2.57 4.37 7.46
C ASP A 86 -1.38 3.76 6.73
N VAL A 87 -0.28 3.60 7.45
CA VAL A 87 0.97 3.07 6.91
C VAL A 87 1.44 1.89 7.74
N LEU A 88 1.66 0.74 7.09
CA LEU A 88 2.23 -0.47 7.69
C LEU A 88 3.55 -0.81 7.00
N THR A 89 4.59 -1.05 7.79
CA THR A 89 5.93 -1.39 7.28
C THR A 89 6.27 -2.85 7.54
N GLY A 90 7.25 -3.41 6.83
CA GLY A 90 7.71 -4.77 7.08
C GLY A 90 6.77 -5.83 6.49
N ILE A 91 6.05 -5.50 5.42
CA ILE A 91 5.02 -6.40 4.89
C ILE A 91 5.61 -7.73 4.42
N ASN A 92 4.81 -8.77 4.57
CA ASN A 92 5.06 -10.10 4.03
C ASN A 92 3.76 -10.68 3.46
N LEU A 93 3.85 -11.86 2.85
CA LEU A 93 2.70 -12.51 2.23
C LEU A 93 1.55 -12.82 3.22
N PRO A 94 1.79 -13.44 4.40
CA PRO A 94 0.73 -13.67 5.38
C PRO A 94 -0.05 -12.41 5.79
N MET A 95 0.66 -11.31 6.03
CA MET A 95 0.04 -10.02 6.36
C MET A 95 -0.84 -9.52 5.21
N LEU A 96 -0.34 -9.59 3.98
CA LEU A 96 -1.08 -9.17 2.80
C LEU A 96 -2.36 -10.01 2.60
N LEU A 97 -2.28 -11.33 2.78
CA LEU A 97 -3.44 -12.22 2.73
C LEU A 97 -4.50 -11.85 3.78
N ARG A 98 -4.06 -11.55 5.02
CA ARG A 98 -4.95 -11.13 6.09
C ARG A 98 -5.65 -9.81 5.76
N ILE A 99 -4.90 -8.83 5.25
CA ILE A 99 -5.42 -7.52 4.87
C ILE A 99 -6.49 -7.66 3.80
N PHE A 100 -6.21 -8.40 2.72
CA PHE A 100 -7.18 -8.61 1.64
C PHE A 100 -8.48 -9.28 2.12
N GLY A 101 -8.40 -10.16 3.11
CA GLY A 101 -9.56 -10.83 3.71
C GLY A 101 -10.38 -9.96 4.68
N MET A 102 -9.95 -8.73 5.00
CA MET A 102 -10.58 -7.89 6.03
C MET A 102 -11.01 -6.51 5.54
N ARG A 103 -10.97 -6.20 4.25
CA ARG A 103 -11.12 -4.81 3.74
C ARG A 103 -12.52 -4.17 3.88
N THR A 104 -13.42 -4.81 4.61
CA THR A 104 -14.79 -4.38 4.91
C THR A 104 -14.98 -3.86 6.33
N ILE A 105 -13.97 -3.99 7.20
CA ILE A 105 -13.97 -3.34 8.53
C ILE A 105 -13.46 -1.90 8.41
N SER A 106 -13.53 -1.13 9.51
CA SER A 106 -12.94 0.20 9.53
C SER A 106 -11.40 0.14 9.47
N LEU A 107 -10.77 1.16 8.86
CA LEU A 107 -9.32 1.22 8.73
C LEU A 107 -8.61 1.11 10.08
N SER A 108 -9.14 1.77 11.11
CA SER A 108 -8.60 1.72 12.47
C SER A 108 -8.72 0.37 13.16
N GLN A 109 -9.62 -0.52 12.71
CA GLN A 109 -9.70 -1.90 13.20
C GLN A 109 -8.82 -2.87 12.40
N LEU A 110 -8.42 -2.49 11.20
CA LEU A 110 -7.52 -3.29 10.36
C LEU A 110 -6.07 -3.19 10.85
N MET A 111 -5.70 -2.03 11.40
CA MET A 111 -4.38 -1.70 11.95
C MET A 111 -4.23 -2.14 13.41
#